data_AF-A0A354UU92-F1
#
_entry.id   AF-A0A354UU92-F1
#
_cell.length_a   1.000
_cell.length_b   1.000
_cell.length_c   1.000
_cell.angle_alpha   90.00
_cell.angle_beta   90.00
_cell.angle_gamma   90.00
#
_symmetry.space_group_name_H-M   'P 1'
#
loop_
_entity.id
_entity.type
_entity.pdbx_description
1 polymer ?
#
loop_
_entity_poly.entity_id
_entity_poly.type
_entity_poly.pdbx_seq_one_letter_code
_entity_poly.pdbx_strand_id
1 'polypeptide(L)'
;SIARRLQDPLAELVKIDPKAIGVGQYQHDCPQKELDAALGGVVEDCVNSVGVDANTASRSLLQQVSGLTAVTAKNIVAYREENGSFTSRVQLKKVPKLGPKAFEQCAGFLRVPESKELLDNTGVHPESYPAARALLELLGVKKGESLSGLDEKLAAYGLSRAAAQCGVGEPTLADIAKELSKPGRDPRDELPAPVLRKDVLEMKDLKPGMELTGTVRNVIDFGVFVDIGVHQDGLVHISEVCSRRLRHPSEMVKVGDIVKVVVLSVDEKRHRISLSMKQAKK
;
A
#
# COMPACT_ATOMS: atom_id res chain seq x y z
N SER A 1 -4.93 7.85 -18.57
CA SER A 1 -4.19 7.80 -17.29
C SER A 1 -5.13 7.56 -16.11
N ILE A 2 -6.19 8.35 -15.92
CA ILE A 2 -7.12 8.23 -14.77
C ILE A 2 -7.71 6.82 -14.58
N ALA A 3 -8.29 6.21 -15.62
CA ALA A 3 -8.89 4.87 -15.51
C ALA A 3 -7.88 3.79 -15.09
N ARG A 4 -6.63 3.86 -15.57
CA ARG A 4 -5.58 2.90 -15.20
C ARG A 4 -5.06 3.14 -13.78
N ARG A 5 -5.04 4.40 -13.31
CA ARG A 5 -4.71 4.72 -11.91
C ARG A 5 -5.75 4.16 -10.94
N LEU A 6 -7.01 4.03 -11.37
CA LEU A 6 -8.04 3.38 -10.56
C LEU A 6 -7.82 1.86 -10.47
N GLN A 7 -7.29 1.25 -11.53
CA GLN A 7 -7.00 -0.20 -11.58
C GLN A 7 -5.75 -0.56 -10.76
N ASP A 8 -4.64 0.16 -11.00
CA ASP A 8 -3.41 0.01 -10.24
C ASP A 8 -2.73 1.39 -10.11
N PRO A 9 -2.95 2.08 -8.97
CA PRO A 9 -2.36 3.39 -8.73
C PRO A 9 -0.83 3.36 -8.81
N LEU A 10 -0.22 2.31 -8.25
CA LEU A 10 1.23 2.21 -8.13
C LEU A 10 1.86 2.08 -9.52
N ALA A 11 1.39 1.15 -10.35
CA ALA A 11 1.94 0.93 -11.69
C ALA A 11 1.79 2.14 -12.64
N GLU A 12 0.81 3.02 -12.42
CA GLU A 12 0.62 4.23 -13.23
C GLU A 12 1.32 5.47 -12.66
N LEU A 13 1.37 5.65 -11.34
CA LEU A 13 2.01 6.82 -10.72
C LEU A 13 3.53 6.79 -10.87
N VAL A 14 4.16 5.61 -10.86
CA VAL A 14 5.61 5.44 -11.10
C VAL A 14 6.08 5.87 -12.50
N LYS A 15 5.15 6.09 -13.45
CA LYS A 15 5.48 6.60 -14.78
C LYS A 15 5.68 8.12 -14.80
N ILE A 16 5.31 8.79 -13.72
CA ILE A 16 5.36 10.23 -13.55
C ILE A 16 6.56 10.54 -12.66
N ASP A 17 7.22 11.65 -12.92
CA ASP A 17 8.22 12.18 -12.01
C ASP A 17 7.60 12.42 -10.62
N PRO A 18 8.15 11.87 -9.52
CA PRO A 18 7.52 11.95 -8.20
C PRO A 18 7.17 13.38 -7.78
N LYS A 19 8.01 14.38 -8.10
CA LYS A 19 7.75 15.79 -7.77
C LYS A 19 6.62 16.43 -8.59
N ALA A 20 6.22 15.81 -9.70
CA ALA A 20 5.12 16.27 -10.54
C ALA A 20 3.76 15.68 -10.15
N ILE A 21 3.70 14.78 -9.16
CA ILE A 21 2.46 14.13 -8.71
C ILE A 21 1.52 15.13 -8.00
N GLY A 22 2.03 16.24 -7.44
CA GLY A 22 1.20 17.24 -6.77
C GLY A 22 0.86 16.84 -5.34
N VAL A 23 1.87 16.72 -4.48
CA VAL A 23 1.72 16.16 -3.13
C VAL A 23 1.47 17.22 -2.04
N GLY A 24 1.54 18.51 -2.37
CA GLY A 24 1.31 19.59 -1.41
C GLY A 24 1.11 20.95 -2.07
N GLN A 25 0.46 21.86 -1.34
CA GLN A 25 0.06 23.19 -1.84
C GLN A 25 1.25 24.06 -2.29
N TYR A 26 2.36 24.01 -1.54
CA TYR A 26 3.57 24.81 -1.79
C TYR A 26 4.75 23.96 -2.24
N GLN A 27 4.51 22.81 -2.88
CA GLN A 27 5.57 21.89 -3.31
C GLN A 27 6.61 22.55 -4.25
N HIS A 28 6.18 23.58 -4.98
CA HIS A 28 7.02 24.33 -5.91
C HIS A 28 7.98 25.29 -5.19
N ASP A 29 7.64 25.69 -3.96
CA ASP A 29 8.42 26.60 -3.14
C ASP A 29 9.47 25.85 -2.29
N CYS A 30 9.39 24.52 -2.24
CA CYS A 30 10.36 23.67 -1.56
C CYS A 30 11.68 23.51 -2.35
N PRO A 31 12.81 23.24 -1.67
CA PRO A 31 14.06 22.84 -2.33
C PRO A 31 13.87 21.59 -3.19
N GLN A 32 13.92 21.75 -4.52
CA GLN A 32 13.52 20.71 -5.46
C GLN A 32 14.38 19.43 -5.40
N LYS A 33 15.67 19.56 -5.05
CA LYS A 33 16.57 18.39 -4.89
C LYS A 33 16.19 17.52 -3.69
N GLU A 34 15.86 18.14 -2.57
CA GLU A 34 15.47 17.43 -1.35
C GLU A 34 14.08 16.81 -1.51
N LEU A 35 13.17 17.54 -2.16
CA LEU A 35 11.85 17.02 -2.51
C LEU A 35 11.94 15.80 -3.41
N ASP A 36 12.78 15.84 -4.46
CA ASP A 36 13.00 14.73 -5.39
C ASP A 36 13.59 13.50 -4.68
N ALA A 37 14.58 13.70 -3.80
CA ALA A 37 15.17 12.63 -3.01
C ALA A 37 14.16 12.01 -2.03
N ALA A 38 13.38 12.84 -1.32
CA ALA A 38 12.39 12.36 -0.35
C ALA A 38 11.26 11.59 -1.05
N LEU A 39 10.70 12.13 -2.13
CA LEU A 39 9.64 11.46 -2.88
C LEU A 39 10.15 10.23 -3.62
N GLY A 40 11.39 10.27 -4.13
CA GLY A 40 12.06 9.11 -4.71
C GLY A 40 12.17 7.95 -3.72
N GLY A 41 12.61 8.22 -2.49
CA GLY A 41 12.69 7.22 -1.42
C GLY A 41 11.32 6.61 -1.09
N VAL A 42 10.27 7.44 -0.98
CA VAL A 42 8.90 6.94 -0.74
C VAL A 42 8.43 6.04 -1.88
N VAL A 43 8.73 6.39 -3.13
CA VAL A 43 8.37 5.57 -4.31
C VAL A 43 9.11 4.24 -4.29
N GLU A 44 10.41 4.24 -3.98
CA GLU A 44 11.21 3.02 -3.82
C GLU A 44 10.63 2.13 -2.71
N ASP A 45 10.36 2.68 -1.53
CA ASP A 45 9.80 1.94 -0.39
C ASP A 45 8.45 1.30 -0.75
N CYS A 46 7.56 2.05 -1.42
CA CYS A 46 6.25 1.55 -1.83
C CYS A 46 6.37 0.39 -2.83
N VAL A 47 7.21 0.54 -3.85
CA VAL A 47 7.37 -0.47 -4.90
C VAL A 47 8.00 -1.74 -4.34
N ASN A 48 9.03 -1.62 -3.50
CA ASN A 48 9.72 -2.77 -2.94
C ASN A 48 8.88 -3.48 -1.86
N SER A 49 8.07 -2.73 -1.09
CA SER A 49 7.13 -3.34 -0.15
C SER A 49 6.03 -4.15 -0.85
N VAL A 50 5.49 -3.63 -1.96
CA VAL A 50 4.46 -4.34 -2.74
C VAL A 50 5.06 -5.50 -3.52
N GLY A 51 6.30 -5.38 -4.01
CA GLY A 51 6.93 -6.32 -4.92
C GLY A 51 6.41 -6.17 -6.36
N VAL A 52 7.19 -6.69 -7.31
CA VAL A 52 6.96 -6.48 -8.74
C VAL A 52 7.04 -7.79 -9.50
N ASP A 53 6.04 -8.08 -10.33
CA ASP A 53 6.07 -9.23 -11.23
C ASP A 53 7.01 -8.98 -12.42
N ALA A 54 8.07 -9.79 -12.54
CA ALA A 54 9.09 -9.65 -13.57
C ALA A 54 8.54 -9.80 -15.00
N ASN A 55 7.45 -10.55 -15.19
CA ASN A 55 6.88 -10.85 -16.49
C ASN A 55 5.88 -9.79 -16.99
N THR A 56 5.17 -9.13 -16.08
CA THR A 56 4.13 -8.16 -16.44
C THR A 56 4.55 -6.70 -16.21
N ALA A 57 5.51 -6.45 -15.33
CA ALA A 57 5.89 -5.09 -14.95
C ALA A 57 6.40 -4.23 -16.11
N SER A 58 6.12 -2.93 -16.04
CA SER A 58 6.66 -1.96 -16.99
C SER A 58 8.11 -1.59 -16.67
N ARG A 59 8.84 -1.06 -17.66
CA ARG A 59 10.20 -0.54 -17.46
C ARG A 59 10.31 0.49 -16.32
N SER A 60 9.29 1.35 -16.20
CA SER A 60 9.26 2.43 -15.21
C SER A 60 9.07 1.89 -13.80
N LEU A 61 8.28 0.81 -13.67
CA LEU A 61 8.09 0.12 -12.39
C LEU A 61 9.35 -0.65 -11.98
N LEU A 62 9.96 -1.39 -12.92
CA LEU A 62 11.20 -2.13 -12.68
C LEU A 62 12.36 -1.22 -12.27
N GLN A 63 12.39 0.03 -12.78
CA GLN A 63 13.43 0.99 -12.41
C GLN A 63 13.39 1.39 -10.92
N GLN A 64 12.23 1.27 -10.26
CA GLN A 64 12.07 1.61 -8.83
C GLN A 64 12.38 0.44 -7.90
N VAL A 65 12.70 -0.75 -8.44
CA VAL A 65 13.07 -1.92 -7.64
C VAL A 65 14.52 -1.77 -7.17
N SER A 66 14.78 -2.10 -5.91
CA SER A 66 16.11 -2.00 -5.31
C SER A 66 17.15 -2.77 -6.13
N GLY A 67 18.29 -2.15 -6.38
CA GLY A 67 19.37 -2.73 -7.20
C GLY A 67 19.14 -2.71 -8.71
N LEU A 68 17.99 -2.27 -9.20
CA LEU A 68 17.75 -2.04 -10.63
C LEU A 68 18.02 -0.58 -11.02
N THR A 69 18.31 -0.39 -12.31
CA THR A 69 18.58 0.90 -12.94
C THR A 69 17.76 0.99 -14.21
N ALA A 70 17.66 2.18 -14.81
CA ALA A 70 16.98 2.36 -16.10
C ALA A 70 17.51 1.40 -17.19
N VAL A 71 18.81 1.08 -17.17
CA VAL A 71 19.44 0.18 -18.13
C VAL A 71 19.06 -1.28 -17.86
N THR A 72 19.17 -1.74 -16.61
CA THR A 72 18.82 -3.13 -16.28
C THR A 72 17.31 -3.38 -16.40
N ALA A 73 16.47 -2.42 -16.03
CA ALA A 73 15.02 -2.48 -16.24
C ALA A 73 14.66 -2.63 -17.73
N LYS A 74 15.31 -1.86 -18.62
CA LYS A 74 15.14 -2.01 -20.08
C LYS A 74 15.57 -3.40 -20.54
N ASN A 75 16.70 -3.90 -20.05
CA ASN A 75 17.23 -5.21 -20.44
C ASN A 75 16.35 -6.37 -19.96
N ILE A 76 15.71 -6.27 -18.78
CA ILE A 76 14.76 -7.28 -18.30
C ILE A 76 13.58 -7.39 -19.26
N VAL A 77 12.99 -6.24 -19.67
CA VAL A 77 11.87 -6.22 -20.63
C VAL A 77 12.30 -6.76 -21.99
N ALA A 78 13.46 -6.34 -22.51
CA ALA A 78 13.98 -6.86 -23.78
C ALA A 78 14.23 -8.37 -23.71
N TYR A 79 14.81 -8.86 -22.61
CA TYR A 79 15.08 -10.28 -22.44
C TYR A 79 13.81 -11.14 -22.48
N ARG A 80 12.74 -10.72 -21.81
CA ARG A 80 11.46 -11.47 -21.82
C ARG A 80 10.72 -11.36 -23.16
N GLU A 81 10.91 -10.28 -23.92
CA GLU A 81 10.36 -10.16 -25.27
C GLU A 81 11.09 -11.09 -26.26
N GLU A 82 12.40 -11.26 -26.10
CA GLU A 82 13.23 -12.11 -26.97
C GLU A 82 13.19 -13.60 -26.59
N ASN A 83 13.18 -13.93 -25.30
CA ASN A 83 13.31 -15.31 -24.79
C ASN A 83 11.99 -15.88 -24.23
N GLY A 84 10.93 -15.08 -24.18
CA GLY A 84 9.67 -15.40 -23.51
C GLY A 84 9.69 -15.12 -22.02
N SER A 85 8.56 -15.40 -21.35
CA SER A 85 8.38 -15.17 -19.92
C SER A 85 9.40 -15.94 -19.07
N PHE A 86 9.86 -15.31 -17.99
CA PHE A 86 10.68 -15.95 -16.97
C PHE A 86 9.87 -17.07 -16.29
N THR A 87 10.49 -18.24 -16.16
CA THR A 87 9.92 -19.41 -15.44
C THR A 87 10.65 -19.73 -14.14
N SER A 88 11.64 -18.92 -13.77
CA SER A 88 12.26 -18.90 -12.44
C SER A 88 13.09 -17.63 -12.26
N ARG A 89 13.22 -17.16 -11.00
CA ARG A 89 14.10 -16.03 -10.65
C ARG A 89 15.55 -16.24 -11.09
N VAL A 90 16.04 -17.48 -11.10
CA VAL A 90 17.43 -17.77 -11.50
C VAL A 90 17.71 -17.35 -12.94
N GLN A 91 16.69 -17.33 -13.82
CA GLN A 91 16.83 -16.88 -15.20
C GLN A 91 17.14 -15.39 -15.32
N LEU A 92 16.78 -14.57 -14.31
CA LEU A 92 17.13 -13.15 -14.29
C LEU A 92 18.66 -12.94 -14.32
N LYS A 93 19.46 -13.90 -13.81
CA LYS A 93 20.93 -13.85 -13.90
C LYS A 93 21.46 -13.87 -15.34
N LYS A 94 20.63 -14.28 -16.31
CA LYS A 94 20.99 -14.27 -17.75
C LYS A 94 20.74 -12.90 -18.40
N VAL A 95 20.08 -11.98 -17.70
CA VAL A 95 19.78 -10.65 -18.23
C VAL A 95 21.07 -9.86 -18.40
N PRO A 96 21.32 -9.26 -19.58
CA PRO A 96 22.52 -8.46 -19.82
C PRO A 96 22.68 -7.35 -18.79
N LYS A 97 23.90 -7.16 -18.29
CA LYS A 97 24.28 -6.13 -17.30
C LYS A 97 23.61 -6.26 -15.92
N LEU A 98 22.88 -7.35 -15.65
CA LEU A 98 22.44 -7.69 -14.30
C LEU A 98 23.54 -8.51 -13.61
N GLY A 99 24.41 -7.83 -12.86
CA GLY A 99 25.48 -8.48 -12.12
C GLY A 99 24.98 -9.27 -10.90
N PRO A 100 25.83 -10.12 -10.30
CA PRO A 100 25.46 -10.95 -9.14
C PRO A 100 25.00 -10.12 -7.93
N LYS A 101 25.66 -8.99 -7.64
CA LYS A 101 25.23 -8.06 -6.58
C LYS A 101 23.89 -7.39 -6.87
N ALA A 102 23.67 -6.98 -8.12
CA ALA A 102 22.40 -6.38 -8.51
C ALA A 102 21.25 -7.39 -8.39
N PHE A 103 21.51 -8.65 -8.77
CA PHE A 103 20.57 -9.75 -8.57
C PHE A 103 20.27 -10.00 -7.09
N GLU A 104 21.29 -10.04 -6.23
CA GLU A 104 21.11 -10.18 -4.78
C GLU A 104 20.25 -9.06 -4.17
N GLN A 105 20.41 -7.82 -4.63
CA GLN A 105 19.60 -6.71 -4.14
C GLN A 105 18.14 -6.76 -4.64
N CYS A 106 17.90 -7.20 -5.88
CA CYS A 106 16.57 -7.14 -6.49
C CYS A 106 15.74 -8.42 -6.36
N ALA A 107 16.36 -9.58 -6.13
CA ALA A 107 15.69 -10.87 -6.27
C ALA A 107 14.54 -11.09 -5.28
N GLY A 108 14.60 -10.48 -4.09
CA GLY A 108 13.52 -10.59 -3.10
C GLY A 108 12.26 -9.83 -3.49
N PHE A 109 12.42 -8.77 -4.30
CA PHE A 109 11.33 -7.88 -4.71
C PHE A 109 10.72 -8.28 -6.06
N LEU A 110 11.43 -9.07 -6.87
CA LEU A 110 10.95 -9.57 -8.16
C LEU A 110 10.21 -10.89 -7.99
N ARG A 111 8.94 -10.95 -8.35
CA ARG A 111 8.12 -12.18 -8.33
C ARG A 111 8.02 -12.81 -9.71
N VAL A 112 7.93 -14.14 -9.75
CA VAL A 112 7.70 -14.93 -10.96
C VAL A 112 6.56 -15.91 -10.68
N PRO A 113 5.28 -15.49 -10.83
CA PRO A 113 4.12 -16.32 -10.53
C PRO A 113 4.06 -17.62 -11.36
N GLU A 114 4.61 -17.61 -12.56
CA GLU A 114 4.65 -18.77 -13.47
C GLU A 114 5.74 -19.79 -13.12
N SER A 115 6.53 -19.53 -12.08
CA SER A 115 7.59 -20.45 -11.65
C SER A 115 7.01 -21.74 -11.06
N LYS A 116 7.72 -22.85 -11.29
CA LYS A 116 7.43 -24.13 -10.62
C LYS A 116 7.80 -24.10 -9.12
N GLU A 117 8.69 -23.19 -8.73
CA GLU A 117 9.11 -23.00 -7.36
C GLU A 117 8.17 -22.00 -6.68
N LEU A 118 7.47 -22.44 -5.63
CA LEU A 118 6.49 -21.60 -4.92
C LEU A 118 7.15 -20.37 -4.30
N LEU A 119 8.41 -20.50 -3.88
CA LEU A 119 9.19 -19.42 -3.27
C LEU A 119 9.43 -18.24 -4.23
N ASP A 120 9.44 -18.48 -5.55
CA ASP A 120 9.64 -17.43 -6.55
C ASP A 120 8.44 -16.46 -6.64
N ASN A 121 7.28 -16.83 -6.08
CA ASN A 121 6.10 -15.97 -5.94
C ASN A 121 5.96 -15.37 -4.51
N THR A 122 6.98 -15.48 -3.67
CA THR A 122 6.98 -14.94 -2.28
C THR A 122 8.00 -13.82 -2.13
N GLY A 123 7.94 -13.02 -1.05
CA GLY A 123 9.00 -12.08 -0.68
C GLY A 123 10.28 -12.77 -0.16
N VAL A 124 10.30 -14.10 -0.03
CA VAL A 124 11.48 -14.84 0.46
C VAL A 124 12.63 -14.68 -0.54
N HIS A 125 13.77 -14.21 -0.05
CA HIS A 125 14.97 -14.03 -0.86
C HIS A 125 15.63 -15.39 -1.22
N PRO A 126 16.19 -15.57 -2.45
CA PRO A 126 16.85 -16.81 -2.86
C PRO A 126 17.95 -17.34 -1.93
N GLU A 127 18.62 -16.48 -1.16
CA GLU A 127 19.61 -16.91 -0.15
C GLU A 127 18.97 -17.75 0.97
N SER A 128 17.69 -17.50 1.26
CA SER A 128 16.93 -18.12 2.34
C SER A 128 16.12 -19.34 1.86
N TYR A 129 16.25 -19.74 0.59
CA TYR A 129 15.56 -20.93 0.06
C TYR A 129 15.92 -22.23 0.78
N PRO A 130 17.20 -22.48 1.16
CA PRO A 130 17.54 -23.65 1.95
C PRO A 130 16.81 -23.66 3.30
N ALA A 131 16.75 -22.51 3.98
CA ALA A 131 16.08 -22.37 5.27
C ALA A 131 14.56 -22.55 5.14
N ALA A 132 13.94 -21.98 4.12
CA ALA A 132 12.52 -22.15 3.84
C ALA A 132 12.15 -23.62 3.55
N ARG A 133 12.98 -24.33 2.79
CA ARG A 133 12.77 -25.77 2.52
C ARG A 133 12.94 -26.60 3.80
N ALA A 134 13.97 -26.32 4.60
CA ALA A 134 14.18 -26.97 5.89
C ALA A 134 12.99 -26.74 6.85
N LEU A 135 12.45 -25.52 6.89
CA LEU A 135 11.26 -25.19 7.69
C LEU A 135 10.04 -26.02 7.27
N LEU A 136 9.79 -26.14 5.97
CA LEU A 136 8.67 -26.94 5.44
C LEU A 136 8.83 -28.43 5.78
N GLU A 137 10.05 -28.96 5.70
CA GLU A 137 10.37 -30.34 6.10
C GLU A 137 10.18 -30.57 7.60
N LEU A 138 10.65 -29.64 8.44
CA LEU A 138 10.50 -29.71 9.91
C LEU A 138 9.04 -29.70 10.35
N LEU A 139 8.22 -28.89 9.69
CA LEU A 139 6.79 -28.79 9.97
C LEU A 139 5.96 -29.86 9.25
N GLY A 140 6.60 -30.76 8.51
CA GLY A 140 5.97 -31.90 7.85
C GLY A 140 4.99 -31.53 6.73
N VAL A 141 5.12 -30.33 6.16
CA VAL A 141 4.20 -29.82 5.13
C VAL A 141 4.55 -30.47 3.79
N LYS A 142 3.58 -31.18 3.19
CA LYS A 142 3.79 -31.84 1.89
C LYS A 142 3.67 -30.84 0.73
N LYS A 143 4.36 -31.11 -0.37
CA LYS A 143 4.22 -30.33 -1.62
C LYS A 143 2.76 -30.34 -2.08
N GLY A 144 2.15 -29.16 -2.17
CA GLY A 144 0.76 -28.96 -2.60
C GLY A 144 -0.27 -28.91 -1.47
N GLU A 145 0.14 -29.08 -0.22
CA GLU A 145 -0.71 -28.82 0.94
C GLU A 145 -0.88 -27.30 1.13
N SER A 146 -2.03 -26.87 1.63
CA SER A 146 -2.25 -25.45 1.91
C SER A 146 -1.26 -24.99 2.98
N LEU A 147 -0.51 -23.94 2.64
CA LEU A 147 0.48 -23.30 3.52
C LEU A 147 -0.18 -22.38 4.56
N SER A 148 -1.51 -22.21 4.49
CA SER A 148 -2.26 -21.43 5.48
C SER A 148 -2.11 -22.01 6.89
N GLY A 149 -1.85 -21.16 7.88
CA GLY A 149 -1.62 -21.57 9.28
C GLY A 149 -0.20 -22.05 9.60
N LEU A 150 0.76 -21.84 8.70
CA LEU A 150 2.19 -22.11 8.96
C LEU A 150 2.71 -21.38 10.21
N ASP A 151 2.24 -20.17 10.45
CA ASP A 151 2.60 -19.35 11.62
C ASP A 151 2.21 -20.04 12.93
N GLU A 152 1.03 -20.67 12.98
CA GLU A 152 0.54 -21.40 14.15
C GLU A 152 1.34 -22.69 14.37
N LYS A 153 1.66 -23.42 13.29
CA LYS A 153 2.51 -24.62 13.35
C LYS A 153 3.92 -24.28 13.84
N LEU A 154 4.48 -23.17 13.37
CA LEU A 154 5.79 -22.68 13.81
C LEU A 154 5.77 -22.24 15.28
N ALA A 155 4.71 -21.55 15.71
CA ALA A 155 4.53 -21.18 17.11
C ALA A 155 4.42 -22.41 18.03
N ALA A 156 3.72 -23.46 17.59
CA ALA A 156 3.59 -24.71 18.32
C ALA A 156 4.92 -25.50 18.40
N TYR A 157 5.73 -25.48 17.34
CA TYR A 157 7.04 -26.13 17.31
C TYR A 157 8.11 -25.38 18.13
N GLY A 158 7.98 -24.05 18.18
CA GLY A 158 8.88 -23.13 18.85
C GLY A 158 9.85 -22.45 17.88
N LEU A 159 9.73 -21.12 17.77
CA LEU A 159 10.49 -20.28 16.84
C LEU A 159 12.01 -20.42 17.00
N SER A 160 12.51 -20.33 18.23
CA SER A 160 13.95 -20.36 18.52
C SER A 160 14.59 -21.70 18.13
N ARG A 161 13.88 -22.81 18.39
CA ARG A 161 14.34 -24.15 18.03
C ARG A 161 14.35 -24.35 16.51
N ALA A 162 13.29 -23.92 15.83
CA ALA A 162 13.22 -24.00 14.37
C ALA A 162 14.30 -23.13 13.71
N ALA A 163 14.54 -21.92 14.23
CA ALA A 163 15.55 -21.00 13.71
C ALA A 163 16.96 -21.61 13.77
N ALA A 164 17.32 -22.21 14.91
CA ALA A 164 18.59 -22.89 15.09
C ALA A 164 18.78 -24.08 14.12
N GLN A 165 17.71 -24.84 13.83
CA GLN A 165 17.76 -25.98 12.92
C GLN A 165 17.78 -25.57 11.44
N CYS A 166 17.10 -24.47 11.10
CA CYS A 166 17.09 -23.89 9.75
C CYS A 166 18.35 -23.06 9.45
N GLY A 167 19.18 -22.76 10.46
CA GLY A 167 20.42 -22.00 10.30
C GLY A 167 20.23 -20.51 10.02
N VAL A 168 19.10 -19.93 10.45
CA VAL A 168 18.75 -18.51 10.26
C VAL A 168 18.35 -17.85 11.57
N GLY A 169 18.35 -16.52 11.61
CA GLY A 169 17.84 -15.77 12.77
C GLY A 169 16.34 -15.97 12.98
N GLU A 170 15.89 -15.82 14.22
CA GLU A 170 14.47 -15.82 14.59
C GLU A 170 13.60 -14.85 13.75
N PRO A 171 13.98 -13.58 13.53
CA PRO A 171 13.16 -12.67 12.71
C PRO A 171 13.04 -13.15 11.27
N THR A 172 14.15 -13.61 10.67
CA THR A 172 14.16 -14.13 9.29
C THR A 172 13.24 -15.34 9.15
N LEU A 173 13.25 -16.26 10.12
CA LEU A 173 12.38 -17.42 10.07
C LEU A 173 10.91 -17.06 10.22
N ALA A 174 10.60 -16.11 11.10
CA ALA A 174 9.24 -15.60 11.27
C ALA A 174 8.72 -14.94 9.99
N ASP A 175 9.55 -14.15 9.30
CA ASP A 175 9.21 -13.51 8.04
C ASP A 175 9.01 -14.56 6.92
N ILE A 176 9.89 -15.57 6.85
CA ILE A 176 9.74 -16.68 5.90
C ILE A 176 8.41 -17.42 6.12
N ALA A 177 8.05 -17.72 7.37
CA ALA A 177 6.79 -18.40 7.69
C ALA A 177 5.57 -17.57 7.27
N LYS A 178 5.61 -16.27 7.58
CA LYS A 178 4.55 -15.31 7.22
C LYS A 178 4.38 -15.19 5.71
N GLU A 179 5.48 -15.10 4.95
CA GLU A 179 5.46 -15.06 3.48
C GLU A 179 4.97 -16.37 2.87
N LEU A 180 5.39 -17.52 3.43
CA LEU A 180 4.92 -18.83 2.99
C LEU A 180 3.44 -19.05 3.28
N SER A 181 2.91 -18.48 4.37
CA SER A 181 1.50 -18.62 4.73
C SER A 181 0.56 -18.00 3.69
N LYS A 182 1.02 -16.93 3.01
CA LYS A 182 0.28 -16.19 1.99
C LYS A 182 1.22 -15.78 0.83
N PRO A 183 1.58 -16.72 -0.06
CA PRO A 183 2.45 -16.42 -1.20
C PRO A 183 1.81 -15.37 -2.11
N GLY A 184 2.60 -14.38 -2.53
CA GLY A 184 2.14 -13.32 -3.43
C GLY A 184 1.14 -12.34 -2.78
N ARG A 185 1.08 -12.28 -1.44
CA ARG A 185 0.27 -11.30 -0.72
C ARG A 185 0.61 -9.88 -1.18
N ASP A 186 -0.40 -9.14 -1.61
CA ASP A 186 -0.28 -7.72 -1.81
C ASP A 186 -0.56 -7.00 -0.47
N PRO A 187 0.38 -6.22 0.07
CA PRO A 187 0.14 -5.47 1.31
C PRO A 187 -0.98 -4.42 1.16
N ARG A 188 -1.37 -4.08 -0.07
CA ARG A 188 -2.43 -3.10 -0.36
C ARG A 188 -3.83 -3.65 -0.14
N ASP A 189 -4.03 -4.96 -0.18
CA ASP A 189 -5.36 -5.57 -0.02
C ASP A 189 -5.94 -5.37 1.39
N GLU A 190 -5.08 -5.08 2.37
CA GLU A 190 -5.47 -4.82 3.76
C GLU A 190 -5.78 -3.33 4.01
N LEU A 191 -5.49 -2.46 3.04
CA LEU A 191 -5.83 -1.05 3.14
C LEU A 191 -7.33 -0.86 2.97
N PRO A 192 -7.95 0.08 3.70
CA PRO A 192 -9.36 0.38 3.55
C PRO A 192 -9.62 0.80 2.10
N ALA A 193 -10.60 0.14 1.46
CA ALA A 193 -10.98 0.48 0.10
C ALA A 193 -11.33 1.98 0.00
N PRO A 194 -10.96 2.65 -1.10
CA PRO A 194 -11.33 4.04 -1.29
C PRO A 194 -12.85 4.15 -1.21
N VAL A 195 -13.33 5.03 -0.32
CA VAL A 195 -14.76 5.30 -0.19
C VAL A 195 -15.20 6.00 -1.46
N LEU A 196 -15.70 5.22 -2.42
CA LEU A 196 -16.40 5.76 -3.57
C LEU A 196 -17.61 6.51 -3.03
N ARG A 197 -17.71 7.82 -3.27
CA ARG A 197 -18.95 8.56 -3.06
C ARG A 197 -20.01 7.86 -3.90
N LYS A 198 -20.87 7.08 -3.27
CA LYS A 198 -21.92 6.36 -3.99
C LYS A 198 -23.01 7.29 -4.48
N ASP A 199 -23.11 8.50 -3.95
CA ASP A 199 -24.13 9.44 -4.36
C ASP A 199 -23.52 10.84 -4.40
N VAL A 200 -23.45 11.42 -5.61
CA VAL A 200 -23.38 12.88 -5.73
C VAL A 200 -24.76 13.37 -5.31
N LEU A 201 -24.94 13.55 -4.00
CA LEU A 201 -26.13 14.17 -3.45
C LEU A 201 -26.07 15.65 -3.83
N GLU A 202 -27.14 16.19 -4.42
CA GLU A 202 -27.28 17.65 -4.47
C GLU A 202 -27.66 18.14 -3.06
N MET A 203 -27.43 19.43 -2.79
CA MET A 203 -27.85 20.02 -1.50
C MET A 203 -29.35 19.81 -1.21
N LYS A 204 -30.17 19.66 -2.26
CA LYS A 204 -31.61 19.39 -2.22
C LYS A 204 -31.97 18.00 -1.68
N ASP A 205 -31.05 17.04 -1.82
CA ASP A 205 -31.27 15.66 -1.39
C ASP A 205 -30.91 15.46 0.08
N LEU A 206 -30.23 16.44 0.69
CA LEU A 206 -29.87 16.42 2.10
C LEU A 206 -31.10 16.70 2.97
N LYS A 207 -31.46 15.72 3.80
CA LYS A 207 -32.50 15.86 4.82
C LYS A 207 -31.87 15.88 6.21
N PRO A 208 -32.37 16.73 7.13
CA PRO A 208 -32.02 16.64 8.54
C PRO A 208 -32.21 15.21 9.07
N GLY A 209 -31.22 14.71 9.81
CA GLY A 209 -31.18 13.35 10.35
C GLY A 209 -30.45 12.32 9.48
N MET A 210 -30.01 12.67 8.27
CA MET A 210 -29.20 11.77 7.45
C MET A 210 -27.80 11.58 8.04
N GLU A 211 -27.36 10.33 8.17
CA GLU A 211 -25.98 9.98 8.52
C GLU A 211 -25.15 9.85 7.23
N LEU A 212 -24.06 10.59 7.16
CA LEU A 212 -23.15 10.63 6.02
C LEU A 212 -21.71 10.43 6.49
N THR A 213 -20.86 9.95 5.59
CA THR A 213 -19.41 9.90 5.83
C THR A 213 -18.76 11.01 5.02
N GLY A 214 -17.92 11.81 5.66
CA GLY A 214 -17.24 12.93 5.02
C GLY A 214 -15.79 13.06 5.43
N THR A 215 -15.03 13.84 4.68
CA THR A 215 -13.61 14.07 4.91
C THR A 215 -13.38 15.45 5.49
N VAL A 216 -12.60 15.55 6.56
CA VAL A 216 -12.25 16.84 7.17
C VAL A 216 -11.36 17.64 6.21
N ARG A 217 -11.87 18.77 5.71
CA ARG A 217 -11.10 19.69 4.85
C ARG A 217 -10.31 20.71 5.66
N ASN A 218 -10.89 21.21 6.74
CA ASN A 218 -10.28 22.25 7.54
C ASN A 218 -10.74 22.20 9.00
N VAL A 219 -9.87 22.60 9.91
CA VAL A 219 -10.13 22.66 11.35
C VAL A 219 -9.79 24.06 11.84
N ILE A 220 -10.75 24.70 12.51
CA ILE A 220 -10.61 26.06 13.06
C ILE A 220 -11.10 26.10 14.52
N ASP A 221 -10.84 27.19 15.24
CA ASP A 221 -11.11 27.29 16.69
C ASP A 221 -12.56 26.96 17.07
N PHE A 222 -13.53 27.36 16.25
CA PHE A 222 -14.96 27.20 16.56
C PHE A 222 -15.63 26.00 15.87
N GLY A 223 -14.91 25.23 15.06
CA GLY A 223 -15.51 24.11 14.35
C GLY A 223 -14.63 23.42 13.31
N VAL A 224 -15.22 22.43 12.65
CA VAL A 224 -14.58 21.56 11.67
C VAL A 224 -15.39 21.60 10.38
N PHE A 225 -14.72 21.85 9.25
CA PHE A 225 -15.34 21.77 7.94
C PHE A 225 -15.16 20.38 7.35
N VAL A 226 -16.28 19.75 7.01
CA VAL A 226 -16.33 18.38 6.50
C VAL A 226 -16.96 18.38 5.11
N ASP A 227 -16.25 17.80 4.15
CA ASP A 227 -16.76 17.50 2.82
C ASP A 227 -17.58 16.22 2.86
N ILE A 228 -18.90 16.37 2.73
CA ILE A 228 -19.87 15.27 2.69
C ILE A 228 -20.25 14.86 1.27
N GLY A 229 -19.59 15.41 0.25
CA GLY A 229 -19.81 15.01 -1.13
C GLY A 229 -20.70 15.95 -1.95
N VAL A 230 -21.43 16.84 -1.29
CA VAL A 230 -22.15 17.94 -1.94
C VAL A 230 -21.16 19.09 -2.11
N HIS A 231 -21.18 19.84 -3.21
CA HIS A 231 -20.18 20.87 -3.54
C HIS A 231 -19.95 22.00 -2.51
N GLN A 232 -20.63 21.94 -1.36
CA GLN A 232 -20.56 22.85 -0.24
C GLN A 232 -20.12 22.12 1.03
N ASP A 233 -19.15 22.69 1.74
CA ASP A 233 -18.68 22.12 3.01
C ASP A 233 -19.70 22.29 4.13
N GLY A 234 -19.87 21.23 4.93
CA GLY A 234 -20.67 21.28 6.13
C GLY A 234 -19.82 21.69 7.34
N LEU A 235 -20.41 22.50 8.23
CA LEU A 235 -19.77 22.96 9.45
C LEU A 235 -20.23 22.09 10.63
N VAL A 236 -19.27 21.46 11.31
CA VAL A 236 -19.47 20.88 12.64
C VAL A 236 -19.00 21.90 13.67
N HIS A 237 -19.92 22.44 14.45
CA HIS A 237 -19.56 23.36 15.53
C HIS A 237 -18.79 22.62 16.64
N ILE A 238 -17.90 23.30 17.38
CA ILE A 238 -17.08 22.66 18.44
C ILE A 238 -17.90 21.86 19.47
N SER A 239 -19.13 22.30 19.77
CA SER A 239 -20.05 21.60 20.68
C SER A 239 -20.65 20.30 20.12
N GLU A 240 -20.64 20.17 18.79
CA GLU A 240 -21.17 19.02 18.05
C GLU A 240 -20.07 18.05 17.60
N VAL A 241 -18.80 18.33 17.89
CA VAL A 241 -17.66 17.44 17.62
C VAL A 241 -17.66 16.25 18.59
N CYS A 242 -17.88 16.48 19.88
CA CYS A 242 -17.82 15.44 20.91
C CYS A 242 -18.74 15.76 22.09
N SER A 243 -19.10 14.74 22.89
CA SER A 243 -19.82 14.93 24.16
C SER A 243 -18.96 15.55 25.26
N ARG A 244 -17.63 15.53 25.15
CA ARG A 244 -16.68 16.17 26.07
C ARG A 244 -16.42 17.62 25.64
N ARG A 245 -16.20 18.52 26.62
CA ARG A 245 -15.73 19.89 26.36
C ARG A 245 -14.28 19.86 25.82
N LEU A 246 -14.10 20.29 24.58
CA LEU A 246 -12.79 20.44 23.92
C LEU A 246 -12.31 21.89 24.02
N ARG A 247 -10.99 22.09 24.10
CA ARG A 247 -10.40 23.44 23.99
C ARG A 247 -10.17 23.80 22.53
N HIS A 248 -9.76 22.83 21.72
CA HIS A 248 -9.63 22.99 20.28
C HIS A 248 -10.09 21.72 19.54
N PRO A 249 -10.81 21.80 18.39
CA PRO A 249 -11.27 20.61 17.68
C PRO A 249 -10.14 19.71 17.15
N SER A 250 -8.94 20.26 16.93
CA SER A 250 -7.74 19.50 16.50
C SER A 250 -7.27 18.42 17.48
N GLU A 251 -7.75 18.42 18.73
CA GLU A 251 -7.47 17.34 19.67
C GLU A 251 -8.11 16.01 19.25
N MET A 252 -9.19 16.07 18.45
CA MET A 252 -10.01 14.91 18.09
C MET A 252 -9.98 14.57 16.61
N VAL A 253 -9.75 15.55 15.74
CA VAL A 253 -9.76 15.37 14.29
C VAL A 253 -8.60 16.10 13.64
N LYS A 254 -8.08 15.52 12.56
CA LYS A 254 -7.07 16.12 11.70
C LYS A 254 -7.64 16.35 10.31
N VAL A 255 -7.02 17.28 9.58
CA VAL A 255 -7.32 17.47 8.16
C VAL A 255 -6.99 16.17 7.42
N GLY A 256 -7.93 15.69 6.60
CA GLY A 256 -7.85 14.41 5.91
C GLY A 256 -8.54 13.24 6.61
N ASP A 257 -8.97 13.38 7.87
CA ASP A 257 -9.67 12.31 8.58
C ASP A 257 -11.05 12.05 7.96
N ILE A 258 -11.43 10.77 7.90
CA ILE A 258 -12.75 10.33 7.47
C ILE A 258 -13.64 10.21 8.72
N VAL A 259 -14.70 11.03 8.77
CA VAL A 259 -15.60 11.14 9.92
C VAL A 259 -17.04 10.81 9.53
N LYS A 260 -17.77 10.16 10.42
CA LYS A 260 -19.22 10.02 10.32
C LYS A 260 -19.90 11.26 10.91
N VAL A 261 -20.85 11.82 10.19
CA VAL A 261 -21.56 13.06 10.54
C VAL A 261 -23.06 12.91 10.29
N VAL A 262 -23.87 13.58 11.09
CA VAL A 262 -25.32 13.67 10.93
C VAL A 262 -25.69 15.07 10.49
N VAL A 263 -26.56 15.19 9.48
CA VAL A 263 -27.09 16.49 9.04
C VAL A 263 -28.07 17.02 10.09
N LEU A 264 -27.75 18.15 10.73
CA LEU A 264 -28.65 18.83 11.66
C LEU A 264 -29.64 19.73 10.92
N SER A 265 -29.13 20.53 10.00
CA SER A 265 -29.95 21.48 9.25
C SER A 265 -29.30 21.82 7.92
N VAL A 266 -30.14 22.06 6.92
CA VAL A 266 -29.74 22.47 5.57
C VAL A 266 -30.44 23.78 5.27
N ASP A 267 -29.68 24.83 4.98
CA ASP A 267 -30.20 26.13 4.54
C ASP A 267 -29.81 26.33 3.07
N GLU A 268 -30.72 25.97 2.16
CA GLU A 268 -30.53 26.10 0.72
C GLU A 268 -30.34 27.55 0.28
N LYS A 269 -30.97 28.51 0.97
CA LYS A 269 -30.89 29.94 0.59
C LYS A 269 -29.52 30.52 0.90
N ARG A 270 -28.87 30.04 1.97
CA ARG A 270 -27.57 30.53 2.43
C ARG A 270 -26.41 29.59 2.07
N HIS A 271 -26.69 28.47 1.39
CA HIS A 271 -25.72 27.43 1.10
C HIS A 271 -24.95 26.97 2.35
N ARG A 272 -25.67 26.74 3.46
CA ARG A 272 -25.06 26.27 4.72
C ARG A 272 -25.61 24.92 5.14
N ILE A 273 -24.71 24.04 5.57
CA ILE A 273 -25.04 22.72 6.07
C ILE A 273 -24.43 22.61 7.45
N SER A 274 -25.28 22.38 8.45
CA SER A 274 -24.83 22.16 9.83
C SER A 274 -24.78 20.66 10.10
N LEU A 275 -23.64 20.21 10.59
CA LEU A 275 -23.34 18.80 10.82
C LEU A 275 -23.04 18.53 12.29
N SER A 276 -23.27 17.30 12.73
CA SER A 276 -22.90 16.83 14.07
C SER A 276 -22.13 15.51 14.00
N MET A 277 -20.97 15.46 14.64
CA MET A 277 -20.23 14.21 14.85
C MET A 277 -20.68 13.49 16.12
N LYS A 278 -21.20 14.22 17.11
CA LYS A 278 -21.68 13.69 18.38
C LYS A 278 -22.91 12.79 18.20
N GLN A 279 -23.80 13.12 17.28
CA GLN A 279 -25.04 12.38 17.03
C GLN A 279 -24.84 11.17 16.11
N ALA A 280 -23.70 11.06 15.42
CA ALA A 280 -23.41 9.92 14.58
C ALA A 280 -23.21 8.68 15.46
N LYS A 281 -23.98 7.62 15.20
CA LYS A 281 -23.77 6.34 15.88
C LYS A 281 -22.38 5.81 15.53
N LYS A 282 -21.62 5.39 16.55
CA LYS A 282 -20.31 4.74 16.37
C LYS A 282 -20.44 3.50 15.48
#